data_AF-A0A1L8RKP9-F1
#
_entry.id   AF-A0A1L8RKP9-F1
#
_cell.length_a   1.000
_cell.length_b   1.000
_cell.length_c   1.000
_cell.angle_alpha   90.00
_cell.angle_beta   90.00
_cell.angle_gamma   90.00
#
_symmetry.space_group_name_H-M   'P 1'
#
loop_
_entity.id
_entity.type
_entity.pdbx_description
1 polymer ?
#
loop_
_entity_poly.entity_id
_entity_poly.type
_entity_poly.pdbx_seq_one_letter_code
_entity_poly.pdbx_strand_id
1 'polypeptide(L)'
;MQLEHRDILNRIQQDEFGEITFSRYEVATGLMSVTHLDKIFKEALQFLALCHQNNLETLYASRHLDPDVYLVTLQFQNQSLANLLIDGSPKHNMHYTKQIEMVGPNGIYQYNSLFNRGFSSDFLQEGNYQPQFQEDSLENLWLSGLVEKIQESIQTDSIIYLGGTL
;
A
#
# COMPACT_ATOMS: atom_id res chain seq x y z
N MET A 1 -3.34 9.27 -8.09
CA MET A 1 -3.29 7.81 -8.25
C MET A 1 -2.61 7.45 -9.56
N GLN A 2 -1.59 6.60 -9.47
CA GLN A 2 -0.70 6.21 -10.58
C GLN A 2 -1.39 5.31 -11.63
N LEU A 3 -0.76 5.13 -12.80
CA LEU A 3 -1.35 4.41 -13.94
C LEU A 3 -1.56 2.92 -13.65
N GLU A 4 -0.59 2.28 -13.01
CA GLU A 4 -0.66 0.87 -12.62
C GLU A 4 -1.77 0.59 -11.61
N HIS A 5 -2.05 1.53 -10.69
CA HIS A 5 -3.19 1.39 -9.78
C HIS A 5 -4.51 1.40 -10.54
N ARG A 6 -4.65 2.31 -11.53
CA ARG A 6 -5.85 2.40 -12.36
C ARG A 6 -6.04 1.14 -13.20
N ASP A 7 -4.98 0.60 -13.79
CA ASP A 7 -5.03 -0.65 -14.55
C ASP A 7 -5.51 -1.81 -13.67
N ILE A 8 -4.92 -1.97 -12.47
CA ILE A 8 -5.31 -3.02 -11.53
C ILE A 8 -6.78 -2.88 -11.10
N LEU A 9 -7.21 -1.66 -10.74
CA LEU A 9 -8.61 -1.41 -10.35
C LEU A 9 -9.58 -1.70 -11.50
N ASN A 10 -9.22 -1.37 -12.75
CA ASN A 10 -10.04 -1.70 -13.91
C ASN A 10 -10.17 -3.23 -14.10
N ARG A 11 -9.10 -3.99 -13.91
CA ARG A 11 -9.12 -5.46 -13.99
C ARG A 11 -9.98 -6.09 -12.88
N ILE A 12 -9.93 -5.53 -11.67
CA ILE A 12 -10.82 -5.92 -10.56
C ILE A 12 -12.28 -5.65 -10.94
N GLN A 13 -12.59 -4.48 -11.52
CA GLN A 13 -13.94 -4.15 -11.99
C GLN A 13 -14.43 -5.06 -13.13
N GLN A 14 -13.50 -5.60 -13.92
CA GLN A 14 -13.78 -6.57 -14.98
C GLN A 14 -13.87 -8.03 -14.48
N ASP A 15 -13.76 -8.24 -13.16
CA ASP A 15 -13.82 -9.55 -12.50
C ASP A 15 -12.71 -10.53 -12.97
N GLU A 16 -11.57 -10.02 -13.45
CA GLU A 16 -10.47 -10.86 -13.96
C GLU A 16 -9.89 -11.80 -12.88
N PHE A 17 -9.98 -11.41 -11.61
CA PHE A 17 -9.39 -12.13 -10.48
C PHE A 17 -10.43 -12.89 -9.63
N GLY A 18 -11.73 -12.62 -9.84
CA GLY A 18 -12.75 -12.91 -8.85
C GLY A 18 -12.64 -11.97 -7.65
N GLU A 19 -13.25 -12.34 -6.54
CA GLU A 19 -13.11 -11.61 -5.27
C GLU A 19 -11.65 -11.65 -4.78
N ILE A 20 -11.08 -10.48 -4.48
CA ILE A 20 -9.71 -10.38 -3.96
C ILE A 20 -9.66 -10.94 -2.55
N THR A 21 -8.86 -12.00 -2.37
CA THR A 21 -8.66 -12.67 -1.08
C THR A 21 -7.38 -12.21 -0.40
N PHE A 22 -6.37 -11.82 -1.17
CA PHE A 22 -5.12 -11.30 -0.65
C PHE A 22 -4.51 -10.26 -1.59
N SER A 23 -3.90 -9.23 -1.01
CA SER A 23 -3.04 -8.30 -1.73
C SER A 23 -1.75 -7.99 -1.00
N ARG A 24 -0.73 -7.61 -1.75
CA ARG A 24 0.53 -7.10 -1.23
C ARG A 24 0.93 -5.84 -1.95
N TYR A 25 1.37 -4.86 -1.18
CA TYR A 25 1.89 -3.60 -1.67
C TYR A 25 3.26 -3.35 -1.04
N GLU A 26 4.31 -3.39 -1.85
CA GLU A 26 5.68 -3.17 -1.40
C GLU A 26 6.25 -1.92 -2.06
N VAL A 27 6.82 -1.02 -1.26
CA VAL A 27 7.60 0.11 -1.75
C VAL A 27 8.92 0.16 -0.99
N ALA A 28 10.01 0.09 -1.74
CA ALA A 28 11.36 0.28 -1.23
C ALA A 28 11.91 1.59 -1.81
N THR A 29 12.16 2.58 -0.97
CA THR A 29 12.60 3.93 -1.38
C THR A 29 13.31 4.64 -0.24
N GLY A 30 14.24 5.54 -0.56
CA GLY A 30 14.78 6.48 0.43
C GLY A 30 13.69 7.38 1.02
N LEU A 31 13.60 7.47 2.35
CA LEU A 31 12.68 8.40 3.01
C LEU A 31 13.32 9.79 3.12
N MET A 32 12.77 10.75 2.38
CA MET A 32 13.24 12.15 2.40
C MET A 32 12.80 12.92 3.64
N SER A 33 11.65 12.56 4.23
CA SER A 33 11.06 13.21 5.40
C SER A 33 9.93 12.37 6.00
N VAL A 34 9.47 12.73 7.19
CA VAL A 34 8.25 12.13 7.80
C VAL A 34 7.02 12.37 6.90
N THR A 35 6.91 13.55 6.31
CA THR A 35 5.83 13.87 5.36
C THR A 35 5.88 13.01 4.10
N HIS A 36 7.07 12.61 3.65
CA HIS A 36 7.20 11.70 2.53
C HIS A 36 6.61 10.32 2.87
N LEU A 37 6.96 9.77 4.03
CA LEU A 37 6.41 8.50 4.51
C LEU A 37 4.88 8.55 4.67
N ASP A 38 4.34 9.63 5.25
CA ASP A 38 2.89 9.85 5.38
C ASP A 38 2.18 9.74 4.03
N LYS A 39 2.71 10.39 2.99
CA LYS A 39 2.13 10.34 1.64
C LYS A 39 2.20 8.95 1.01
N ILE A 40 3.27 8.19 1.26
CA ILE A 40 3.37 6.80 0.79
C ILE A 40 2.30 5.94 1.45
N PHE A 41 2.14 6.06 2.78
CA PHE A 41 1.08 5.34 3.50
C PHE A 41 -0.29 5.68 2.94
N LYS A 42 -0.61 6.97 2.80
CA LYS A 42 -1.93 7.41 2.33
C LYS A 42 -2.26 6.90 0.93
N GLU A 43 -1.31 6.96 0.01
CA GLU A 43 -1.52 6.42 -1.34
C GLU A 43 -1.73 4.91 -1.33
N ALA A 44 -0.89 4.17 -0.60
CA ALA A 44 -0.99 2.71 -0.51
C ALA A 44 -2.29 2.26 0.17
N LEU A 45 -2.65 2.89 1.29
CA LEU A 45 -3.89 2.61 2.03
C LEU A 45 -5.12 2.92 1.19
N GLN A 46 -5.14 4.04 0.48
CA GLN A 46 -6.24 4.38 -0.43
C GLN A 46 -6.41 3.30 -1.50
N PHE A 47 -5.30 2.90 -2.13
CA PHE A 47 -5.32 1.88 -3.17
C PHE A 47 -5.80 0.51 -2.65
N LEU A 48 -5.24 0.05 -1.53
CA LEU A 48 -5.64 -1.22 -0.90
C LEU A 48 -7.10 -1.20 -0.46
N ALA A 49 -7.56 -0.12 0.15
CA ALA A 49 -8.97 0.01 0.54
C ALA A 49 -9.91 -0.10 -0.67
N LEU A 50 -9.58 0.54 -1.80
CA LEU A 50 -10.37 0.43 -3.03
C LEU A 50 -10.38 -1.00 -3.60
N CYS A 51 -9.24 -1.71 -3.57
CA CYS A 51 -9.17 -3.10 -4.03
C CYS A 51 -10.06 -4.04 -3.20
N HIS A 52 -10.20 -3.75 -1.91
CA HIS A 52 -10.96 -4.52 -0.93
C HIS A 52 -12.29 -3.86 -0.52
N GLN A 53 -12.83 -2.98 -1.38
CA GLN A 53 -14.15 -2.36 -1.24
C GLN A 53 -14.39 -1.57 0.05
N ASN A 54 -13.34 -0.93 0.60
CA ASN A 54 -13.37 -0.02 1.76
C ASN A 54 -13.88 -0.64 3.09
N ASN A 55 -13.88 -1.96 3.22
CA ASN A 55 -14.41 -2.65 4.39
C ASN A 55 -13.33 -3.05 5.41
N LEU A 56 -12.46 -2.12 5.80
CA LEU A 56 -11.34 -2.42 6.70
C LEU A 56 -11.85 -2.72 8.13
N GLU A 57 -11.48 -3.87 8.68
CA GLU A 57 -11.95 -4.36 9.98
C GLU A 57 -10.87 -4.21 11.06
N THR A 58 -9.65 -4.67 10.77
CA THR A 58 -8.53 -4.58 11.71
C THR A 58 -7.24 -4.18 11.02
N LEU A 59 -6.30 -3.63 11.80
CA LEU A 59 -4.93 -3.44 11.36
C LEU A 59 -3.94 -3.84 12.47
N TYR A 60 -2.80 -4.35 12.05
CA TYR A 60 -1.63 -4.53 12.88
C TYR A 60 -0.43 -3.95 12.16
N ALA A 61 0.44 -3.25 12.87
CA ALA A 61 1.64 -2.68 12.29
C ALA A 61 2.85 -2.91 13.18
N SER A 62 3.98 -3.18 12.54
CA SER A 62 5.29 -3.30 13.19
C SER A 62 6.31 -2.47 12.43
N ARG A 63 7.33 -2.02 13.15
CA ARG A 63 8.44 -1.24 12.60
C ARG A 63 9.76 -1.80 13.09
N HIS A 64 10.69 -2.00 12.17
CA HIS A 64 12.09 -2.17 12.49
C HIS A 64 12.79 -0.81 12.36
N LEU A 65 13.67 -0.45 13.30
CA LEU A 65 14.32 0.87 13.31
C LEU A 65 15.59 0.92 12.43
N ASP A 66 16.27 -0.21 12.25
CA ASP A 66 17.50 -0.30 11.46
C ASP A 66 17.62 -1.65 10.75
N PRO A 67 17.14 -1.81 9.51
CA PRO A 67 16.64 -0.75 8.62
C PRO A 67 15.26 -0.23 9.01
N ASP A 68 14.94 1.01 8.61
CA ASP A 68 13.63 1.66 8.80
C ASP A 68 12.56 1.00 7.92
N VAL A 69 12.02 -0.11 8.40
CA VAL A 69 11.08 -0.97 7.65
C VAL A 69 9.76 -1.04 8.39
N TYR A 70 8.67 -0.81 7.67
CA TYR A 70 7.31 -0.86 8.18
C TYR A 70 6.57 -2.01 7.54
N LEU A 71 5.95 -2.86 8.36
CA LEU A 71 5.02 -3.89 7.91
C LEU A 71 3.65 -3.60 8.52
N VAL A 72 2.65 -3.42 7.68
CA VAL A 72 1.26 -3.23 8.08
C VAL A 72 0.44 -4.36 7.48
N THR A 73 -0.26 -5.10 8.34
CA THR A 73 -1.23 -6.12 7.96
C THR A 73 -2.62 -5.57 8.19
N LEU A 74 -3.45 -5.63 7.15
CA LEU A 74 -4.84 -5.19 7.13
C LEU A 74 -5.74 -6.41 6.96
N GLN A 75 -6.83 -6.45 7.70
CA GLN A 75 -7.90 -7.43 7.50
C GLN A 75 -9.20 -6.70 7.21
N PHE A 76 -9.92 -7.16 6.19
CA PHE A 76 -11.19 -6.62 5.76
C PHE A 76 -12.35 -7.54 6.20
N GLN A 77 -13.57 -7.00 6.24
CA GLN A 77 -14.76 -7.72 6.70
C GLN A 77 -15.11 -8.96 5.87
N ASN A 78 -14.74 -8.97 4.59
CA ASN A 78 -14.88 -10.15 3.73
C ASN A 78 -13.77 -11.18 3.97
N GLN A 79 -13.03 -11.08 5.08
CA GLN A 79 -11.91 -11.95 5.47
C GLN A 79 -10.69 -11.89 4.54
N SER A 80 -10.70 -10.98 3.56
CA SER A 80 -9.52 -10.73 2.74
C SER A 80 -8.44 -10.01 3.55
N LEU A 81 -7.19 -10.19 3.14
CA LEU A 81 -6.02 -9.66 3.83
C LEU A 81 -5.20 -8.77 2.88
N ALA A 82 -4.54 -7.75 3.42
CA ALA A 82 -3.52 -7.01 2.69
C ALA A 82 -2.26 -6.79 3.53
N ASN A 83 -1.11 -6.88 2.89
CA ASN A 83 0.17 -6.51 3.48
C ASN A 83 0.75 -5.29 2.78
N LEU A 84 1.07 -4.26 3.55
CA LEU A 84 1.82 -3.09 3.11
C LEU A 84 3.22 -3.13 3.73
N LEU A 85 4.24 -3.22 2.88
CA LEU A 85 5.65 -3.17 3.26
C LEU A 85 6.29 -1.90 2.73
N ILE A 86 6.86 -1.09 3.62
CA ILE A 86 7.65 0.09 3.24
C ILE A 86 9.07 -0.10 3.75
N ASP A 87 10.04 -0.25 2.85
CA ASP A 87 11.47 -0.26 3.16
C ASP A 87 12.04 1.14 2.91
N GLY A 88 12.22 1.89 4.00
CA GLY A 88 12.78 3.23 4.02
C GLY A 88 14.30 3.31 4.07
N SER A 89 14.99 2.16 3.90
CA SER A 89 16.46 2.07 4.04
C SER A 89 17.20 3.09 3.15
N PRO A 90 18.28 3.72 3.66
CA PRO A 90 19.13 4.62 2.86
C PRO A 90 19.74 3.99 1.60
N LYS A 91 19.83 2.66 1.54
CA LYS A 91 20.29 1.92 0.34
C LYS A 91 19.43 2.20 -0.91
N HIS A 92 18.22 2.72 -0.73
CA HIS A 92 17.26 3.05 -1.79
C HIS A 92 17.19 4.55 -2.11
N ASN A 93 18.13 5.38 -1.64
CA ASN A 93 18.09 6.84 -1.84
C ASN A 93 18.24 7.29 -3.31
N MET A 94 18.66 6.39 -4.22
CA MET A 94 18.91 6.70 -5.63
C MET A 94 17.93 6.02 -6.59
N HIS A 95 17.23 4.98 -6.12
CA HIS A 95 16.29 4.20 -6.92
C HIS A 95 15.19 3.68 -6.00
N TYR A 96 13.97 3.56 -6.53
CA TYR A 96 12.91 2.89 -5.81
C TYR A 96 12.48 1.59 -6.50
N THR A 97 11.93 0.67 -5.70
CA THR A 97 11.24 -0.52 -6.21
C THR A 97 9.81 -0.51 -5.68
N LYS A 98 8.86 -0.81 -6.55
CA LYS A 98 7.45 -0.96 -6.22
C LYS A 98 6.94 -2.29 -6.74
N GLN A 99 6.31 -3.06 -5.87
CA GLN A 99 5.70 -4.34 -6.23
C GLN A 99 4.27 -4.39 -5.71
N ILE A 100 3.36 -4.88 -6.54
CA ILE A 100 1.97 -5.09 -6.15
C ILE A 100 1.59 -6.51 -6.55
N GLU A 101 1.03 -7.26 -5.62
CA GLU A 101 0.48 -8.59 -5.85
C GLU A 101 -1.01 -8.58 -5.52
N MET A 102 -1.82 -9.16 -6.39
CA MET A 102 -3.25 -9.36 -6.20
C MET A 102 -3.57 -10.83 -6.40
N VAL A 103 -4.33 -11.40 -5.46
CA VAL A 103 -4.70 -12.81 -5.46
C VAL A 103 -6.21 -12.91 -5.29
N GLY A 104 -6.83 -13.67 -6.18
CA GLY A 104 -8.22 -14.08 -6.11
C GLY A 104 -8.40 -15.52 -6.60
N PRO A 105 -9.61 -16.07 -6.55
CA PRO A 105 -9.88 -17.45 -6.95
C PRO A 105 -9.61 -17.72 -8.44
N ASN A 106 -9.69 -16.68 -9.29
CA ASN A 106 -9.53 -16.83 -10.74
C ASN A 106 -8.09 -16.60 -11.21
N GLY A 107 -7.20 -16.08 -10.36
CA GLY A 107 -5.82 -15.86 -10.75
C GLY A 107 -5.01 -15.00 -9.80
N ILE A 108 -3.75 -14.79 -10.20
CA ILE A 108 -2.77 -13.94 -9.52
C ILE A 108 -2.27 -12.90 -10.52
N TYR A 109 -2.19 -11.65 -10.09
CA TYR A 109 -1.55 -10.58 -10.83
C TYR A 109 -0.39 -10.00 -10.05
N GLN A 110 0.71 -9.76 -10.74
CA GLN A 110 1.90 -9.15 -10.15
C GLN A 110 2.37 -7.99 -11.03
N TYR A 111 2.45 -6.81 -10.42
CA TYR A 111 3.16 -5.66 -10.97
C TYR A 111 4.49 -5.52 -10.24
N ASN A 112 5.54 -5.21 -11.00
CA ASN A 112 6.85 -4.93 -10.44
C ASN A 112 7.52 -3.86 -11.31
N SER A 113 7.90 -2.74 -10.69
CA SER A 113 8.52 -1.60 -11.37
C SER A 113 9.87 -1.93 -12.01
N LEU A 114 10.49 -3.06 -11.67
CA LEU A 114 11.75 -3.52 -12.26
C LEU A 114 11.55 -4.40 -13.51
N PHE A 115 10.34 -4.91 -13.77
CA PHE A 115 10.10 -5.82 -14.88
C PHE A 115 9.63 -5.10 -16.15
N ASN A 116 10.35 -5.35 -17.25
CA ASN A 116 10.24 -4.76 -18.59
C ASN A 116 8.87 -4.89 -19.31
N ARG A 117 7.86 -5.53 -18.70
CA ARG A 117 6.49 -5.65 -19.24
C ARG A 117 5.45 -4.81 -18.47
N GLY A 118 5.82 -4.22 -17.33
CA GLY A 118 5.05 -3.12 -16.74
C GLY A 118 5.35 -1.87 -17.57
N PHE A 119 4.32 -1.30 -18.20
CA PHE A 119 4.33 -0.04 -18.98
C PHE A 119 5.68 0.74 -18.99
N SER A 120 6.47 0.56 -20.07
CA SER A 120 7.64 1.35 -20.56
C SER A 120 7.82 2.77 -19.97
N SER A 121 9.01 3.32 -19.67
CA SER A 121 10.44 2.98 -19.87
C SER A 121 11.23 3.53 -18.68
N ASP A 122 12.41 2.95 -18.40
CA ASP A 122 13.41 3.32 -17.37
C ASP A 122 13.43 2.34 -16.19
N PHE A 123 14.36 1.40 -16.34
CA PHE A 123 14.54 0.13 -15.62
C PHE A 123 14.89 0.24 -14.14
N LEU A 124 15.19 1.45 -13.71
CA LEU A 124 15.23 1.91 -12.33
C LEU A 124 14.70 3.32 -12.44
N GLN A 125 13.55 3.60 -11.82
CA GLN A 125 13.11 4.98 -11.78
C GLN A 125 14.10 5.74 -10.87
N GLU A 126 14.87 6.62 -11.49
CA GLU A 126 15.87 7.42 -10.82
C GLU A 126 15.20 8.34 -9.79
N GLY A 127 15.80 8.41 -8.60
CA GLY A 127 15.29 9.20 -7.49
C GLY A 127 14.37 8.43 -6.56
N ASN A 128 13.82 9.15 -5.59
CA ASN A 128 12.90 8.60 -4.60
C ASN A 128 11.50 8.48 -5.19
N TYR A 129 10.75 7.46 -4.73
CA TYR A 129 9.35 7.29 -5.07
C TYR A 129 8.56 8.59 -4.84
N GLN A 130 7.69 8.98 -5.78
CA GLN A 130 6.87 10.18 -5.65
C GLN A 130 5.40 9.77 -5.51
N PRO A 131 4.84 9.74 -4.29
CA PRO A 131 3.44 9.38 -4.09
C PRO A 131 2.51 10.43 -4.73
N GLN A 132 1.55 9.97 -5.53
CA GLN A 132 0.54 10.78 -6.19
C GLN A 132 -0.74 10.82 -5.36
N PHE A 133 -0.71 11.59 -4.27
CA PHE A 133 -1.83 11.81 -3.37
C PHE A 133 -2.34 13.26 -3.47
N GLN A 134 -3.67 13.44 -3.55
CA GLN A 134 -4.31 14.76 -3.53
C GLN A 134 -4.83 15.06 -2.12
N GLU A 135 -4.27 16.09 -1.47
CA GLU A 135 -4.53 16.41 -0.07
C GLU A 135 -5.95 16.97 0.19
N ASP A 136 -6.65 17.48 -0.81
CA ASP A 136 -7.91 18.25 -0.66
C ASP A 136 -9.21 17.40 -0.64
N SER A 137 -9.13 16.10 -0.36
CA SER A 137 -10.30 15.20 -0.33
C SER A 137 -10.75 14.88 1.10
N LEU A 138 -12.07 14.68 1.31
CA LEU A 138 -12.61 14.16 2.58
C LEU A 138 -11.98 12.80 2.97
N GLU A 139 -11.56 12.03 1.97
CA GLU A 139 -10.81 10.78 2.14
C GLU A 139 -9.49 10.98 2.91
N ASN A 140 -8.87 12.16 2.84
CA ASN A 140 -7.62 12.47 3.54
C ASN A 140 -7.78 12.46 5.07
N LEU A 141 -8.94 12.84 5.61
CA LEU A 141 -9.18 12.78 7.06
C LEU A 141 -9.19 11.33 7.55
N TRP A 142 -9.90 10.46 6.83
CA TRP A 142 -9.95 9.03 7.14
C TRP A 142 -8.58 8.37 7.00
N LEU A 143 -7.86 8.65 5.90
CA LEU A 143 -6.51 8.13 5.68
C LEU A 143 -5.52 8.61 6.75
N SER A 144 -5.60 9.88 7.16
CA SER A 144 -4.77 10.40 8.24
C SER A 144 -5.05 9.69 9.56
N GLY A 145 -6.33 9.43 9.87
CA GLY A 145 -6.71 8.61 11.02
C GLY A 145 -6.14 7.20 10.95
N LEU A 146 -6.12 6.56 9.78
CA LEU A 146 -5.48 5.25 9.63
C LEU A 146 -3.96 5.30 9.85
N VAL A 147 -3.28 6.33 9.37
CA VAL A 147 -1.84 6.51 9.61
C VAL A 147 -1.57 6.67 11.11
N GLU A 148 -2.41 7.41 11.84
CA GLU A 148 -2.33 7.52 13.30
C GLU A 148 -2.51 6.15 13.97
N LYS A 149 -3.49 5.35 13.52
CA LYS A 149 -3.70 3.99 14.05
C LYS A 149 -2.56 3.02 13.74
N ILE A 150 -1.87 3.19 12.61
CA ILE A 150 -0.62 2.46 12.32
C ILE A 150 0.43 2.80 13.37
N GLN A 151 0.62 4.09 13.69
CA GLN A 151 1.58 4.50 14.72
C GLN A 151 1.18 3.98 16.10
N GLU A 152 -0.11 4.03 16.45
CA GLU A 152 -0.63 3.46 17.69
C GLU A 152 -0.31 1.96 17.79
N SER A 153 -0.62 1.19 16.73
CA SER A 153 -0.35 -0.25 16.68
C SER A 153 1.13 -0.59 16.87
N ILE A 154 2.04 0.18 16.26
CA ILE A 154 3.49 0.02 16.42
C ILE A 154 3.91 0.29 17.87
N GLN A 155 3.33 1.30 18.53
CA GLN A 155 3.69 1.69 19.88
C GLN A 155 3.17 0.71 20.94
N THR A 156 1.99 0.15 20.73
CA THR A 156 1.32 -0.74 21.68
C THR A 156 1.54 -2.22 21.39
N ASP A 157 2.13 -2.56 20.24
CA ASP A 157 2.27 -3.92 19.72
C ASP A 157 0.94 -4.69 19.76
N SER A 158 -0.12 -4.07 19.23
CA SER A 158 -1.47 -4.60 19.31
C SER A 158 -2.27 -4.41 18.03
N ILE A 159 -3.20 -5.33 17.80
CA ILE A 159 -4.21 -5.21 16.74
C ILE A 159 -5.18 -4.09 17.10
N ILE A 160 -5.40 -3.16 16.18
CA ILE A 160 -6.43 -2.12 16.28
C ILE A 160 -7.69 -2.60 15.56
N TYR A 161 -8.83 -2.55 16.25
CA TYR A 161 -10.14 -2.85 15.70
C TYR A 161 -10.81 -1.56 15.23
N LEU A 162 -11.20 -1.51 13.96
CA LEU A 162 -11.76 -0.32 13.31
C LEU A 162 -13.28 -0.37 13.17
N GLY A 163 -13.92 -1.46 13.62
CA GLY A 163 -15.38 -1.55 13.76
C GLY A 163 -16.15 -1.79 12.47
N GLY A 164 -15.47 -1.91 11.31
CA GLY A 164 -16.04 -2.41 10.07
C GLY A 164 -17.32 -1.71 9.60
N THR A 165 -17.19 -0.54 8.99
CA THR A 165 -17.91 0.00 7.80
C THR A 165 -17.74 1.53 7.79
N LEU A 166 -17.57 2.08 6.57
CA LEU A 166 -17.95 3.43 6.19
C LEU A 166 -19.27 3.35 5.43
#